data_AF-A0A930VZL2-F1
#
_entry.id   AF-A0A930VZL2-F1
#
_cell.length_a   1.000
_cell.length_b   1.000
_cell.length_c   1.000
_cell.angle_alpha   90.00
_cell.angle_beta   90.00
_cell.angle_gamma   90.00
#
_symmetry.space_group_name_H-M   'P 1'
#
loop_
_entity.id
_entity.type
_entity.pdbx_description
1 polymer ?
#
loop_
_entity_poly.entity_id
_entity_poly.type
_entity_poly.pdbx_seq_one_letter_code
_entity_poly.pdbx_strand_id
1 'polypeptide(L)'
;MSQRRSFTRRDALLFAGLGVAATLLTPAKLFADPQSDLEAASAQLDSLGAALAEAMDNLNEKTYALDATNNKIGEVQEQIAETTDQLNKQRLVLSAAMKSAYKAGPQETLDFLLGASSPEDFVSRVYYMDRTSKQEADSINTVKALGDQLQAQQLELQAEQENLQAQVAEMKTTADS
;
A
#
# COMPACT_ATOMS: atom_id res chain seq x y z
N MET A 1 -17.57 -23.26 14.77
CA MET A 1 -18.39 -22.06 15.01
C MET A 1 -17.89 -20.97 14.07
N SER A 2 -18.73 -20.58 13.10
CA SER A 2 -18.37 -19.70 11.99
C SER A 2 -18.76 -18.27 12.35
N GLN A 3 -17.78 -17.36 12.49
CA GLN A 3 -18.05 -15.94 12.64
C GLN A 3 -17.98 -15.27 11.26
N ARG A 4 -19.17 -15.01 10.70
CA ARG A 4 -19.35 -14.10 9.57
C ARG A 4 -19.00 -12.69 10.04
N ARG A 5 -17.90 -12.13 9.57
CA ARG A 5 -17.62 -10.69 9.68
C ARG A 5 -18.53 -9.97 8.70
N SER A 6 -19.44 -9.17 9.24
CA SER A 6 -20.33 -8.29 8.50
C SER A 6 -19.54 -7.20 7.79
N PHE A 7 -19.64 -7.13 6.46
CA PHE A 7 -19.19 -5.99 5.68
C PHE A 7 -20.09 -4.79 5.99
N THR A 8 -19.51 -3.79 6.64
CA THR A 8 -20.19 -2.57 7.08
C THR A 8 -20.30 -1.60 5.90
N ARG A 9 -21.47 -0.96 5.80
CA ARG A 9 -21.93 0.01 4.78
C ARG A 9 -20.99 1.22 4.57
N ARG A 10 -19.82 1.01 3.98
CA ARG A 10 -18.87 2.08 3.61
C ARG A 10 -18.64 2.22 2.10
N ASP A 11 -19.16 1.30 1.28
CA ASP A 11 -19.05 1.34 -0.19
C ASP A 11 -20.29 1.92 -0.90
N ALA A 12 -21.07 2.74 -0.21
CA ALA A 12 -22.12 3.52 -0.85
C ALA A 12 -21.69 4.98 -0.80
N LEU A 13 -21.86 5.70 -1.92
CA LEU A 13 -21.41 7.07 -2.25
C LEU A 13 -20.08 7.01 -3.03
N LEU A 14 -20.03 7.23 -4.35
CA LEU A 14 -20.60 8.35 -5.11
C LEU A 14 -20.83 7.93 -6.58
N PHE A 15 -22.09 7.81 -6.99
CA PHE A 15 -22.52 7.78 -8.41
C PHE A 15 -23.52 8.91 -8.62
N ALA A 16 -23.08 10.14 -8.42
CA ALA A 16 -23.89 11.33 -8.66
C ALA A 16 -23.02 12.36 -9.37
N GLY A 17 -23.11 12.44 -10.70
CA GLY A 17 -22.35 13.48 -11.39
C GLY A 17 -22.23 13.44 -12.90
N LEU A 18 -23.12 12.81 -13.68
CA LEU A 18 -23.25 13.21 -15.09
C LEU A 18 -24.62 13.84 -15.31
N GLY A 19 -24.74 15.10 -14.88
CA GLY A 19 -25.85 15.96 -15.23
C GLY A 19 -25.73 16.37 -16.69
N VAL A 20 -26.26 15.57 -17.61
CA VAL A 20 -26.54 16.05 -18.96
C VAL A 20 -27.76 16.96 -18.85
N ALA A 21 -27.51 18.27 -18.75
CA ALA A 21 -28.56 19.28 -18.82
C ALA A 21 -29.14 19.29 -20.24
N ALA A 22 -30.21 18.52 -20.45
CA ALA A 22 -31.01 18.56 -21.66
C ALA A 22 -31.86 19.84 -21.69
N THR A 23 -31.24 21.00 -21.96
CA THR A 23 -31.97 22.24 -22.24
C THR A 23 -32.02 22.48 -23.74
N LEU A 24 -32.89 21.78 -24.46
CA LEU A 24 -33.24 22.17 -25.82
C LEU A 24 -34.73 21.95 -26.05
N LEU A 25 -35.54 22.94 -25.68
CA LEU A 25 -36.86 23.10 -26.29
C LEU A 25 -37.24 24.58 -26.37
N THR A 26 -36.73 25.25 -27.41
CA THR A 26 -37.37 26.43 -27.98
C THR A 26 -37.57 26.19 -29.48
N PRO A 27 -38.82 26.18 -29.99
CA PRO A 27 -39.07 25.98 -31.41
C PRO A 27 -38.84 27.31 -32.13
N ALA A 28 -37.60 27.59 -32.55
CA ALA A 28 -37.36 28.60 -33.55
C ALA A 28 -37.70 28.00 -34.92
N LYS A 29 -38.83 28.42 -35.52
CA LYS A 29 -39.14 28.11 -36.91
C LYS A 29 -38.09 28.77 -37.81
N LEU A 30 -37.09 28.00 -38.24
CA LEU A 30 -36.34 28.24 -39.46
C LEU A 30 -36.39 26.95 -40.27
N PHE A 31 -36.51 27.06 -41.59
CA PHE A 31 -36.49 25.93 -42.51
C PHE A 31 -35.10 25.27 -42.45
N ALA A 32 -34.96 24.24 -41.60
CA ALA A 32 -33.82 23.32 -41.58
C ALA A 32 -34.27 22.01 -42.23
N ASP A 33 -33.40 21.42 -43.04
CA ASP A 33 -33.63 20.12 -43.66
C ASP A 33 -33.69 19.06 -42.56
N PRO A 34 -34.87 18.46 -42.28
CA PRO A 34 -35.04 17.52 -41.16
C PRO A 34 -34.09 16.31 -41.25
N GLN A 35 -33.60 16.02 -42.45
CA GLN A 35 -32.68 14.92 -42.70
C GLN A 35 -31.24 15.29 -42.28
N SER A 36 -30.81 16.53 -42.50
CA SER A 36 -29.51 17.04 -42.04
C SER A 36 -29.46 17.14 -40.51
N ASP A 37 -30.55 17.53 -39.86
CA ASP A 37 -30.64 17.59 -38.40
C ASP A 37 -30.61 16.19 -37.77
N LEU A 38 -31.23 15.20 -38.43
CA LEU A 38 -31.21 13.81 -38.00
C LEU A 38 -29.80 13.21 -38.11
N GLU A 39 -29.10 13.43 -39.24
CA GLU A 39 -27.73 12.97 -39.44
C GLU A 39 -26.76 13.59 -38.43
N ALA A 40 -26.91 14.88 -38.13
CA ALA A 40 -26.13 15.57 -37.11
C ALA A 40 -26.39 14.99 -35.70
N ALA A 41 -27.65 14.73 -35.35
CA ALA A 41 -28.02 14.12 -34.07
C ALA A 41 -27.47 12.69 -33.94
N SER A 42 -27.51 11.89 -35.01
CA SER A 42 -26.91 10.54 -35.03
C SER A 42 -25.40 10.58 -34.83
N ALA A 43 -24.69 11.45 -35.54
CA ALA A 43 -23.24 11.61 -35.37
C ALA A 43 -22.87 12.05 -33.94
N GLN A 44 -23.69 12.90 -33.32
CA GLN A 44 -23.50 13.30 -31.93
C GLN A 44 -23.72 12.13 -30.97
N LEU A 45 -24.73 11.30 -31.20
CA LEU A 45 -25.03 10.13 -30.37
C LEU A 45 -23.92 9.07 -30.47
N ASP A 46 -23.38 8.84 -31.67
CA ASP A 46 -22.23 7.95 -31.89
C ASP A 46 -20.97 8.46 -31.16
N SER A 47 -20.71 9.78 -31.22
CA SER A 47 -19.62 10.42 -30.49
C SER A 47 -19.76 10.28 -28.97
N LEU A 48 -20.97 10.50 -28.43
CA LEU A 48 -21.24 10.26 -27.01
C LEU A 48 -21.07 8.78 -26.63
N GLY A 49 -21.51 7.86 -27.50
CA GLY A 49 -21.33 6.43 -27.29
C GLY A 49 -19.84 6.03 -27.22
N ALA A 50 -19.02 6.58 -28.12
CA ALA A 50 -17.57 6.36 -28.12
C ALA A 50 -16.91 6.93 -26.85
N ALA A 51 -17.24 8.17 -26.48
CA ALA A 51 -16.70 8.81 -25.28
C ALA A 51 -17.10 8.06 -23.99
N LEU A 52 -18.32 7.54 -23.92
CA LEU A 52 -18.77 6.72 -22.80
C LEU A 52 -18.00 5.40 -22.71
N ALA A 53 -17.79 4.73 -23.84
CA ALA A 53 -17.02 3.47 -23.87
C ALA A 53 -15.58 3.71 -23.40
N GLU A 54 -14.93 4.78 -23.87
CA GLU A 54 -13.58 5.16 -23.44
C GLU A 54 -13.52 5.48 -21.94
N ALA A 55 -14.50 6.23 -21.43
CA ALA A 55 -14.57 6.53 -20.00
C ALA A 55 -14.77 5.27 -19.13
N MET A 56 -15.58 4.31 -19.59
CA MET A 56 -15.79 3.04 -18.90
C MET A 56 -14.51 2.19 -18.87
N ASP A 57 -13.79 2.12 -19.99
CA ASP A 57 -12.53 1.39 -20.07
C ASP A 57 -11.47 2.03 -19.15
N ASN A 58 -11.36 3.35 -19.16
CA ASN A 58 -10.43 4.08 -18.28
C ASN A 58 -10.76 3.87 -16.79
N LEU A 59 -12.05 3.94 -16.43
CA LEU A 59 -12.48 3.70 -15.05
C LEU A 59 -12.18 2.26 -14.60
N ASN A 60 -12.43 1.27 -15.46
CA ASN A 60 -12.11 -0.11 -15.16
C ASN A 60 -10.60 -0.30 -14.93
N GLU A 61 -9.76 0.24 -15.81
CA GLU A 61 -8.30 0.18 -15.67
C GLU A 61 -7.83 0.77 -14.33
N LYS A 62 -8.32 1.96 -13.98
CA LYS A 62 -7.98 2.61 -12.70
C LYS A 62 -8.46 1.82 -11.49
N THR A 63 -9.64 1.20 -11.57
CA THR A 63 -10.17 0.34 -10.50
C THR A 63 -9.28 -0.89 -10.30
N TYR A 64 -8.85 -1.55 -11.38
CA TYR A 64 -7.93 -2.68 -11.30
C TYR A 64 -6.57 -2.29 -10.70
N ALA A 65 -6.01 -1.15 -11.10
CA ALA A 65 -4.75 -0.64 -10.54
C ALA A 65 -4.85 -0.38 -9.04
N LEU A 66 -5.98 0.16 -8.58
CA LEU A 66 -6.24 0.42 -7.17
C LEU A 66 -6.38 -0.87 -6.36
N ASP A 67 -7.11 -1.86 -6.86
CA ASP A 67 -7.22 -3.17 -6.22
C ASP A 67 -5.85 -3.87 -6.13
N ALA A 68 -5.05 -3.82 -7.19
CA ALA A 68 -3.69 -4.35 -7.20
C ALA A 68 -2.81 -3.69 -6.13
N THR A 69 -2.86 -2.35 -6.03
CA THR A 69 -2.10 -1.58 -5.04
C THR A 69 -2.54 -1.93 -3.61
N ASN A 70 -3.85 -2.05 -3.35
CA ASN A 70 -4.37 -2.46 -2.04
C ASN A 70 -3.94 -3.88 -1.65
N ASN A 71 -3.97 -4.82 -2.59
CA ASN A 71 -3.51 -6.19 -2.36
C ASN A 71 -2.02 -6.19 -2.00
N LYS A 72 -1.19 -5.45 -2.76
CA LYS A 72 0.23 -5.32 -2.51
C LYS A 72 0.54 -4.72 -1.14
N ILE A 73 -0.20 -3.70 -0.71
CA ILE A 73 -0.10 -3.15 0.65
C ILE A 73 -0.37 -4.23 1.70
N GLY A 74 -1.42 -5.05 1.51
CA GLY A 74 -1.74 -6.16 2.40
C GLY A 74 -0.61 -7.19 2.50
N GLU A 75 -0.04 -7.58 1.36
CA GLU A 75 1.11 -8.50 1.30
C GLU A 75 2.34 -7.94 2.02
N VAL A 76 2.70 -6.68 1.77
CA VAL A 76 3.85 -6.04 2.43
C VAL A 76 3.63 -5.93 3.94
N GLN A 77 2.42 -5.64 4.40
CA GLN A 77 2.09 -5.62 5.83
C GLN A 77 2.25 -7.00 6.49
N GLU A 78 1.85 -8.07 5.81
CA GLU A 78 2.05 -9.45 6.28
C GLU A 78 3.55 -9.79 6.37
N GLN A 79 4.32 -9.44 5.34
CA GLN A 79 5.77 -9.64 5.31
C GLN A 79 6.49 -8.87 6.42
N ILE A 80 6.05 -7.64 6.73
CA ILE A 80 6.57 -6.85 7.86
C ILE A 80 6.30 -7.57 9.18
N ALA A 81 5.08 -8.09 9.38
CA ALA A 81 4.73 -8.80 10.60
C ALA A 81 5.57 -10.07 10.78
N GLU A 82 5.75 -10.85 9.70
CA GLU A 82 6.59 -12.04 9.70
C GLU A 82 8.06 -11.70 9.98
N THR A 83 8.64 -10.73 9.25
CA THR A 83 10.04 -10.32 9.41
C THR A 83 10.29 -9.77 10.82
N THR A 84 9.33 -9.05 11.39
CA THR A 84 9.39 -8.56 12.78
C THR A 84 9.41 -9.71 13.79
N ASP A 85 8.56 -10.72 13.61
CA ASP A 85 8.55 -11.91 14.48
C ASP A 85 9.86 -12.70 14.38
N GLN A 86 10.35 -12.94 13.16
CA GLN A 86 11.64 -13.59 12.93
C GLN A 86 12.80 -12.82 13.58
N LEU A 87 12.83 -11.49 13.43
CA LEU A 87 13.82 -10.61 14.03
C LEU A 87 13.80 -10.70 15.56
N ASN A 88 12.60 -10.66 16.17
CA ASN A 88 12.45 -10.78 17.62
C ASN A 88 12.92 -12.14 18.14
N LYS A 89 12.57 -13.24 17.46
CA LYS A 89 13.05 -14.58 17.79
C LYS A 89 14.58 -14.66 17.72
N GLN A 90 15.18 -14.12 16.66
CA GLN A 90 16.63 -14.15 16.49
C GLN A 90 17.36 -13.30 17.55
N ARG A 91 16.78 -12.14 17.92
CA ARG A 91 17.29 -11.31 19.03
C ARG A 91 17.27 -12.06 20.36
N LEU A 92 16.23 -12.85 20.63
CA LEU A 92 16.17 -13.68 21.83
C LEU A 92 17.26 -14.75 21.84
N VAL A 93 17.46 -15.45 20.72
CA VAL A 93 18.53 -16.46 20.57
C VAL A 93 19.91 -15.82 20.82
N LEU A 94 20.20 -14.69 20.17
CA LEU A 94 21.46 -13.98 20.34
C LEU A 94 21.63 -13.49 21.79
N SER A 95 20.58 -12.95 22.41
CA SER A 95 20.63 -12.50 23.81
C SER A 95 20.91 -13.65 24.80
N ALA A 96 20.37 -14.84 24.55
CA ALA A 96 20.59 -16.01 25.37
C ALA A 96 22.03 -16.54 25.22
N ALA A 97 22.54 -16.60 23.99
CA ALA A 97 23.93 -16.96 23.71
C ALA A 97 24.90 -15.99 24.41
N MET A 98 24.67 -14.68 24.26
CA MET A 98 25.47 -13.65 24.92
C MET A 98 25.37 -13.73 26.45
N LYS A 99 24.18 -13.96 27.02
CA LYS A 99 24.03 -14.16 28.48
C LYS A 99 24.81 -15.38 28.98
N SER A 100 24.87 -16.45 28.20
CA SER A 100 25.63 -17.65 28.52
C SER A 100 27.14 -17.40 28.48
N ALA A 101 27.63 -16.77 27.41
CA ALA A 101 29.02 -16.33 27.29
C ALA A 101 29.39 -15.34 28.40
N TYR A 102 28.45 -14.48 28.78
CA TYR A 102 28.63 -13.49 29.82
C TYR A 102 28.65 -14.06 31.22
N LYS A 103 27.81 -15.05 31.54
CA LYS A 103 27.91 -15.77 32.83
C LYS A 103 29.25 -16.49 33.00
N ALA A 104 29.98 -16.71 31.91
CA ALA A 104 31.34 -17.20 31.95
C ALA A 104 32.40 -16.09 32.16
N GLY A 105 32.01 -14.80 32.29
CA GLY A 105 32.84 -13.60 32.53
C GLY A 105 32.18 -12.53 33.45
N PRO A 106 32.79 -11.34 33.70
CA PRO A 106 32.39 -10.46 34.82
C PRO A 106 31.18 -9.54 34.52
N GLN A 107 30.17 -9.61 35.42
CA GLN A 107 28.79 -9.04 35.55
C GLN A 107 28.52 -7.55 35.17
N GLU A 108 27.30 -7.22 34.63
CA GLU A 108 26.79 -5.91 34.03
C GLU A 108 26.38 -5.68 32.52
N THR A 109 26.41 -6.60 31.53
CA THR A 109 26.24 -6.19 30.10
C THR A 109 24.85 -6.30 29.46
N LEU A 110 23.95 -7.10 30.04
CA LEU A 110 22.67 -7.43 29.42
C LEU A 110 21.68 -6.24 29.36
N ASP A 111 21.69 -5.42 30.40
CA ASP A 111 20.75 -4.29 30.55
C ASP A 111 21.02 -3.19 29.52
N PHE A 112 22.29 -3.03 29.15
CA PHE A 112 22.74 -2.12 28.12
C PHE A 112 22.24 -2.53 26.71
N LEU A 113 22.22 -3.83 26.40
CA LEU A 113 21.76 -4.33 25.10
C LEU A 113 20.23 -4.32 24.98
N LEU A 114 19.53 -4.64 26.08
CA LEU A 114 18.06 -4.68 26.11
C LEU A 114 17.42 -3.29 26.12
N GLY A 115 18.18 -2.25 26.49
CA GLY A 115 17.78 -0.84 26.37
C GLY A 115 17.90 -0.25 24.97
N ALA A 116 18.16 -1.06 23.93
CA ALA A 116 18.28 -0.58 22.57
C ALA A 116 16.91 -0.19 21.98
N SER A 117 16.83 1.01 21.40
CA SER A 117 15.59 1.52 20.82
C SER A 117 15.35 1.06 19.39
N SER A 118 16.39 0.56 18.70
CA SER A 118 16.31 0.07 17.31
C SER A 118 17.23 -1.13 17.02
N PRO A 119 17.06 -1.84 15.90
CA PRO A 119 17.95 -2.91 15.44
C PRO A 119 19.40 -2.44 15.23
N GLU A 120 19.60 -1.26 14.66
CA GLU A 120 20.92 -0.67 14.42
C GLU A 120 21.59 -0.33 15.75
N ASP A 121 20.83 0.19 16.70
CA ASP A 121 21.30 0.48 18.06
C ASP A 121 21.69 -0.82 18.77
N PHE A 122 20.87 -1.88 18.67
CA PHE A 122 21.17 -3.18 19.23
C PHE A 122 22.44 -3.80 18.61
N VAL A 123 22.58 -3.79 17.28
CA VAL A 123 23.76 -4.31 16.58
C VAL A 123 25.01 -3.51 16.93
N SER A 124 24.92 -2.18 17.01
CA SER A 124 26.04 -1.31 17.39
C SER A 124 26.51 -1.62 18.81
N ARG A 125 25.57 -1.78 19.74
CA ARG A 125 25.87 -2.14 21.13
C ARG A 125 26.45 -3.54 21.25
N VAL A 126 25.95 -4.51 20.49
CA VAL A 126 26.48 -5.89 20.41
C VAL A 126 27.90 -5.92 19.82
N TYR A 127 28.15 -5.17 18.75
CA TYR A 127 29.47 -5.09 18.10
C TYR A 127 30.53 -4.47 19.02
N TYR A 128 30.12 -3.54 19.88
CA TYR A 128 30.98 -2.96 20.91
C TYR A 128 31.43 -3.98 21.97
N MET A 129 30.70 -5.10 22.07
CA MET A 129 30.82 -6.09 23.12
C MET A 129 31.45 -7.41 22.69
N ASP A 130 31.39 -7.75 21.40
CA ASP A 130 31.90 -9.03 20.91
C ASP A 130 33.43 -9.00 20.68
N ARG A 131 34.12 -9.90 21.38
CA ARG A 131 35.50 -10.30 21.08
C ARG A 131 35.56 -11.81 20.87
N THR A 132 35.06 -12.23 19.70
CA THR A 132 35.41 -13.45 18.95
C THR A 132 34.68 -14.74 19.33
N SER A 133 33.58 -15.02 18.64
CA SER A 133 33.03 -16.37 18.38
C SER A 133 32.29 -16.41 17.03
N LYS A 134 32.61 -17.38 16.15
CA LYS A 134 32.02 -17.46 14.78
C LYS A 134 30.51 -17.69 14.77
N GLN A 135 29.99 -18.48 15.72
CA GLN A 135 28.56 -18.77 15.82
C GLN A 135 27.74 -17.56 16.31
N GLU A 136 28.39 -16.68 17.09
CA GLU A 136 27.81 -15.41 17.51
C GLU A 136 27.81 -14.41 16.35
N ALA A 137 28.88 -14.37 15.55
CA ALA A 137 28.96 -13.55 14.34
C ALA A 137 27.85 -13.89 13.32
N ASP A 138 27.53 -15.17 13.12
CA ASP A 138 26.43 -15.58 12.23
C ASP A 138 25.07 -15.09 12.73
N SER A 139 24.80 -15.20 14.03
CA SER A 139 23.55 -14.72 14.63
C SER A 139 23.41 -13.19 14.54
N ILE A 140 24.50 -12.46 14.70
CA ILE A 140 24.55 -11.00 14.52
C ILE A 140 24.25 -10.63 13.07
N ASN A 141 24.85 -11.32 12.11
CA ASN A 141 24.60 -11.10 10.68
C ASN A 141 23.14 -11.37 10.31
N THR A 142 22.52 -12.40 10.88
CA THR A 142 21.09 -12.67 10.67
C THR A 142 20.20 -11.56 11.24
N VAL A 143 20.48 -11.07 12.45
CA VAL A 143 19.74 -9.92 13.03
C VAL A 143 19.86 -8.69 12.14
N LYS A 144 21.07 -8.40 11.65
CA LYS A 144 21.31 -7.28 10.73
C LYS A 144 20.52 -7.44 9.43
N ALA A 145 20.63 -8.59 8.77
CA ALA A 145 19.93 -8.84 7.51
C ALA A 145 18.40 -8.74 7.65
N LEU A 146 17.84 -9.27 8.74
CA LEU A 146 16.41 -9.13 9.04
C LEU A 146 16.01 -7.68 9.34
N GLY A 147 16.88 -6.90 9.98
CA GLY A 147 16.68 -5.47 10.20
C GLY A 147 16.67 -4.67 8.89
N ASP A 148 17.67 -4.90 8.03
CA ASP A 148 17.78 -4.27 6.71
C ASP A 148 16.55 -4.62 5.84
N GLN A 149 16.10 -5.88 5.87
CA GLN A 149 14.89 -6.33 5.17
C GLN A 149 13.62 -5.64 5.70
N LEU A 150 13.47 -5.54 7.03
CA LEU A 150 12.33 -4.88 7.65
C LEU A 150 12.27 -3.40 7.26
N GLN A 151 13.41 -2.70 7.24
CA GLN A 151 13.49 -1.31 6.81
C GLN A 151 13.08 -1.16 5.34
N ALA A 152 13.58 -2.02 4.46
CA ALA A 152 13.20 -2.00 3.05
C ALA A 152 11.69 -2.19 2.85
N GLN A 153 11.09 -3.15 3.56
CA GLN A 153 9.63 -3.39 3.51
C GLN A 153 8.82 -2.19 4.04
N GLN A 154 9.30 -1.50 5.07
CA GLN A 154 8.63 -0.28 5.57
C GLN A 154 8.65 0.86 4.55
N LEU A 155 9.77 1.02 3.83
CA LEU A 155 9.87 2.01 2.75
C LEU A 155 8.97 1.63 1.56
N GLU A 156 8.92 0.35 1.20
CA GLU A 156 8.00 -0.16 0.17
C GLU A 156 6.54 0.10 0.56
N LEU A 157 6.16 -0.19 1.80
CA LEU A 157 4.81 0.10 2.31
C LEU A 157 4.47 1.58 2.20
N GLN A 158 5.40 2.47 2.56
CA GLN A 158 5.19 3.90 2.44
C GLN A 158 4.98 4.32 0.98
N ALA A 159 5.82 3.83 0.07
CA ALA A 159 5.72 4.13 -1.36
C ALA A 159 4.37 3.67 -1.94
N GLU A 160 3.89 2.47 -1.58
CA GLU A 160 2.60 1.98 -2.03
C GLU A 160 1.42 2.77 -1.45
N GLN A 161 1.53 3.25 -0.21
CA GLN A 161 0.52 4.14 0.38
C GLN A 161 0.46 5.50 -0.33
N GLU A 162 1.60 6.06 -0.73
CA GLU A 162 1.67 7.29 -1.51
C GLU A 162 1.09 7.08 -2.93
N ASN A 163 1.40 5.94 -3.56
CA ASN A 163 0.84 5.54 -4.84
C ASN A 163 -0.69 5.41 -4.77
N LEU A 164 -1.22 4.73 -3.74
CA LEU A 164 -2.66 4.60 -3.52
C LEU A 164 -3.34 5.96 -3.37
N GLN A 165 -2.73 6.89 -2.61
CA GLN A 165 -3.28 8.24 -2.45
C GLN A 165 -3.32 9.00 -3.78
N ALA A 166 -2.29 8.87 -4.61
CA ALA A 166 -2.25 9.48 -5.94
C ALA A 166 -3.35 8.92 -6.86
N GLN A 167 -3.53 7.59 -6.90
CA GLN A 167 -4.58 6.94 -7.69
C GLN A 167 -5.99 7.37 -7.26
N VAL A 168 -6.24 7.45 -5.95
CA VAL A 168 -7.52 7.93 -5.41
C VAL A 168 -7.77 9.41 -5.75
N ALA A 169 -6.72 10.24 -5.70
CA ALA A 169 -6.84 11.65 -6.07
C ALA A 169 -7.15 11.80 -7.56
N GLU A 170 -6.47 11.04 -8.42
CA GLU A 170 -6.71 11.06 -9.87
C GLU A 170 -8.14 10.63 -10.21
N MET A 171 -8.64 9.54 -9.61
CA MET A 171 -10.02 9.10 -9.84
C MET A 171 -11.07 10.15 -9.43
N LYS A 172 -10.83 10.90 -8.34
CA LYS A 172 -11.72 12.01 -7.95
C LYS A 172 -11.74 13.11 -9.01
N THR A 173 -10.57 13.47 -9.55
CA THR A 173 -10.51 14.50 -10.60
C THR A 173 -11.22 14.05 -11.87
N THR A 174 -11.09 12.78 -12.27
CA THR A 174 -11.82 12.22 -13.42
C THR A 174 -13.34 12.17 -13.18
N ALA A 175 -13.78 11.95 -11.94
CA ALA A 175 -15.21 11.94 -11.60
C ALA A 175 -15.84 13.34 -11.55
N ASP A 176 -15.05 14.38 -11.25
CA ASP A 176 -15.50 15.78 -11.14
C ASP A 176 -15.40 16.57 -12.46
N SER A 177 -14.78 16.01 -13.50
CA SER A 177 -14.57 16.62 -14.84
C SER A 177 -15.66 16.23 -15.83
#